data_AF-A0A1J5HF83-F1
#
_entry.id   AF-A0A1J5HF83-F1
#
_cell.length_a   1.000
_cell.length_b   1.000
_cell.length_c   1.000
_cell.angle_alpha   90.00
_cell.angle_beta   90.00
_cell.angle_gamma   90.00
#
_symmetry.space_group_name_H-M   'P 1'
#
loop_
_entity.id
_entity.type
_entity.pdbx_description
1 polymer ?
#
loop_
_entity_poly.entity_id
_entity_poly.type
_entity_poly.pdbx_seq_one_letter_code
_entity_poly.pdbx_strand_id
1 'polypeptide(L)'
;MILKLLVNAVGLRRIMEIADIPASRLYHRIEFLADQCRETAAHKDRSLARKLEGRNIALSTDVQTILADWLRADRILNVPVLHAVTVERDSGYVVAATTDYDPAADPWEIEGEMSIGIQS
;
A
#
# COMPACT_ATOMS: atom_id res chain seq x y z
N MET A 1 2.84 7.27 -20.09
CA MET A 1 1.42 6.95 -20.37
C MET A 1 0.81 6.09 -19.28
N ILE A 2 1.24 4.83 -19.06
CA ILE A 2 0.64 3.91 -18.06
C ILE A 2 0.63 4.48 -16.64
N LEU A 3 1.73 5.06 -16.16
CA LEU A 3 1.78 5.71 -14.83
C LEU A 3 0.69 6.79 -14.67
N LYS A 4 0.48 7.63 -15.70
CA LYS A 4 -0.55 8.67 -15.68
C LYS A 4 -1.95 8.05 -15.54
N LEU A 5 -2.24 6.97 -16.25
CA LEU A 5 -3.53 6.30 -16.15
C LEU A 5 -3.75 5.68 -14.76
N LEU A 6 -2.72 5.05 -14.20
CA LEU A 6 -2.77 4.46 -12.85
C LEU A 6 -3.03 5.55 -11.78
N VAL A 7 -2.29 6.66 -11.84
CA VAL A 7 -2.45 7.78 -10.87
C VAL A 7 -3.80 8.47 -10.99
N ASN A 8 -4.47 8.38 -12.15
CA ASN A 8 -5.83 8.91 -12.34
C ASN A 8 -6.92 7.87 -12.03
N ALA A 9 -6.60 6.81 -11.27
CA ALA A 9 -7.53 5.77 -10.84
C ALA A 9 -8.31 5.10 -11.99
N VAL A 10 -7.71 5.02 -13.18
CA VAL A 10 -8.32 4.31 -14.32
C VAL A 10 -8.26 2.81 -14.06
N GLY A 11 -9.39 2.11 -14.17
CA GLY A 11 -9.45 0.66 -13.96
C GLY A 11 -8.51 -0.11 -14.90
N LEU A 12 -7.85 -1.16 -14.41
CA LEU A 12 -6.80 -1.89 -15.14
C LEU A 12 -7.25 -2.38 -16.52
N ARG A 13 -8.49 -2.85 -16.64
CA ARG A 13 -9.08 -3.25 -17.93
C ARG A 13 -9.12 -2.09 -18.93
N ARG A 14 -9.55 -0.92 -18.48
CA ARG A 14 -9.58 0.28 -19.29
C ARG A 14 -8.17 0.77 -19.65
N ILE A 15 -7.18 0.58 -18.77
CA ILE A 15 -5.77 0.84 -19.09
C ILE A 15 -5.29 -0.08 -20.21
N MET A 16 -5.60 -1.38 -20.15
CA MET A 16 -5.25 -2.34 -21.21
C MET A 16 -5.84 -1.93 -22.57
N GLU A 17 -7.10 -1.50 -22.59
CA GLU A 17 -7.76 -1.00 -23.81
C GLU A 17 -7.13 0.28 -24.35
N ILE A 18 -6.90 1.30 -23.50
CA ILE A 18 -6.32 2.59 -23.92
C ILE A 18 -4.88 2.40 -24.42
N ALA A 19 -4.12 1.53 -23.77
CA ALA A 19 -2.72 1.31 -24.09
C ALA A 19 -2.49 0.23 -25.17
N ASP A 20 -3.54 -0.50 -25.56
CA ASP A 20 -3.49 -1.66 -26.45
C ASP A 20 -2.40 -2.68 -26.03
N ILE A 21 -2.48 -3.15 -24.78
CA ILE A 21 -1.53 -4.11 -24.22
C ILE A 21 -2.23 -5.27 -23.52
N PRO A 22 -1.64 -6.48 -23.55
CA PRO A 22 -2.13 -7.60 -22.77
C PRO A 22 -1.85 -7.39 -21.28
N ALA A 23 -2.58 -8.11 -20.44
CA ALA A 23 -2.47 -8.07 -18.99
C ALA A 23 -1.02 -8.29 -18.49
N SER A 24 -0.31 -9.28 -19.04
CA SER A 24 1.07 -9.59 -18.66
C SER A 24 1.99 -8.38 -18.78
N ARG A 25 1.85 -7.59 -19.86
CA ARG A 25 2.64 -6.39 -20.09
C ARG A 25 2.25 -5.26 -19.15
N LEU A 26 0.98 -5.13 -18.81
CA LEU A 26 0.52 -4.16 -17.81
C LEU A 26 1.08 -4.49 -16.43
N TYR A 27 0.97 -5.74 -15.96
CA TYR A 27 1.48 -6.17 -14.67
C TYR A 27 3.00 -6.00 -14.55
N HIS A 28 3.76 -6.43 -15.55
CA HIS A 28 5.21 -6.19 -15.59
C HIS A 28 5.57 -4.68 -15.55
N ARG A 29 4.74 -3.83 -16.17
CA ARG A 29 4.94 -2.37 -16.08
C ARG A 29 4.62 -1.82 -14.70
N ILE A 30 3.59 -2.34 -14.03
CA ILE A 30 3.25 -1.98 -12.66
C ILE A 30 4.39 -2.35 -11.72
N GLU A 31 4.94 -3.56 -11.85
CA GLU A 31 6.09 -4.03 -11.08
C GLU A 31 7.31 -3.11 -11.27
N PHE A 32 7.68 -2.86 -12.54
CA PHE A 32 8.76 -1.92 -12.85
C PHE A 32 8.54 -0.52 -12.23
N LEU A 33 7.32 0.02 -12.32
CA LEU A 33 7.00 1.32 -11.72
C LEU A 33 7.07 1.29 -10.19
N ALA A 34 6.66 0.19 -9.56
CA ALA A 34 6.76 0.00 -8.12
C ALA A 34 8.23 0.02 -7.68
N ASP A 35 9.11 -0.66 -8.40
CA ASP A 35 10.55 -0.65 -8.12
C ASP A 35 11.16 0.75 -8.29
N GLN A 36 10.81 1.46 -9.35
CA GLN A 36 11.26 2.84 -9.55
C GLN A 36 10.76 3.78 -8.44
N CYS A 37 9.54 3.60 -7.94
CA CYS A 37 9.03 4.33 -6.78
C CYS A 37 9.84 4.03 -5.51
N ARG A 38 10.18 2.75 -5.26
CA ARG A 38 11.01 2.34 -4.11
C ARG A 38 12.44 2.90 -4.20
N GLU A 39 13.07 2.83 -5.36
CA GLU A 39 14.40 3.41 -5.58
C GLU A 39 14.40 4.93 -5.38
N THR A 40 13.36 5.60 -5.86
CA THR A 40 13.17 7.05 -5.67
C THR A 40 12.97 7.40 -4.20
N ALA A 41 12.17 6.62 -3.47
CA ALA A 41 11.99 6.77 -2.03
C ALA A 41 13.35 6.60 -1.33
N ALA A 42 14.03 5.46 -1.51
CA ALA A 42 15.34 5.21 -0.91
C ALA A 42 16.38 6.30 -1.22
N HIS A 43 16.34 6.92 -2.41
CA HIS A 43 17.18 8.06 -2.73
C HIS A 43 16.86 9.30 -1.87
N LYS A 44 15.58 9.60 -1.65
CA LYS A 44 15.15 10.70 -0.78
C LYS A 44 15.54 10.44 0.68
N ASP A 45 15.38 9.20 1.14
CA ASP A 45 15.69 8.76 2.51
C ASP A 45 17.16 9.02 2.87
N ARG A 46 18.09 8.83 1.93
CA ARG A 46 19.52 9.13 2.14
C ARG A 46 19.80 10.57 2.55
N SER A 47 18.95 11.51 2.12
CA SER A 47 19.06 12.93 2.48
C SER A 47 18.26 13.32 3.71
N LEU A 48 17.40 12.42 4.22
CA LEU A 48 16.41 12.74 5.24
C LEU A 48 17.06 13.07 6.57
N ALA A 49 18.00 12.25 7.05
CA ALA A 49 18.66 12.47 8.34
C ALA A 49 19.25 13.89 8.44
N ARG A 50 19.94 14.34 7.38
CA ARG A 50 20.46 15.71 7.27
C ARG A 50 19.36 16.78 7.22
N LYS A 51 18.22 16.50 6.57
CA LYS A 51 17.09 17.43 6.47
C LYS A 51 16.30 17.61 7.77
N LEU A 52 16.40 16.64 8.67
CA LEU A 52 15.72 16.63 9.98
C LEU A 52 16.63 17.05 11.13
N GLU A 53 17.95 17.04 10.93
CA GLU A 53 18.94 17.41 11.94
C GLU A 53 18.72 18.84 12.48
N GLY A 54 18.68 18.97 13.81
CA GLY A 54 18.51 20.25 14.49
C GLY A 54 17.13 20.89 14.37
N ARG A 55 16.13 20.18 13.83
CA ARG A 55 14.75 20.67 13.67
C ARG A 55 13.81 20.06 14.69
N ASN A 56 12.77 20.82 15.06
CA ASN A 56 11.62 20.28 15.76
C ASN A 56 10.70 19.60 14.74
N ILE A 57 10.56 18.28 14.81
CA ILE A 57 9.87 17.48 13.79
C ILE A 57 8.39 17.44 14.13
N ALA A 58 7.55 18.07 13.30
CA ALA A 58 6.11 17.95 13.39
C ALA A 58 5.62 16.83 12.47
N LEU A 59 5.01 15.80 13.06
CA LEU A 59 4.40 14.70 12.30
C LEU A 59 2.90 14.92 12.14
N SER A 60 2.34 14.37 11.07
CA SER A 60 0.90 14.30 10.83
C SER A 60 0.56 12.94 10.27
N THR A 61 -0.48 12.31 10.82
CA THR A 61 -0.91 10.97 10.41
C THR A 61 -2.34 11.06 9.91
N ASP A 62 -2.59 10.44 8.77
CA ASP A 62 -3.91 10.24 8.19
C ASP A 62 -4.17 8.75 8.03
N VAL A 63 -5.42 8.31 8.22
CA VAL A 63 -5.81 6.90 8.10
C VAL A 63 -7.02 6.81 7.18
N GLN A 64 -6.87 6.02 6.12
CA GLN A 64 -7.93 5.76 5.16
C GLN A 64 -8.36 4.30 5.23
N THR A 65 -9.68 4.05 5.24
CA THR A 65 -10.22 2.71 5.08
C THR A 65 -10.39 2.39 3.59
N ILE A 66 -9.76 1.30 3.15
CA ILE A 66 -9.90 0.71 1.82
C ILE A 66 -10.82 -0.51 1.96
N LEU A 67 -11.89 -0.58 1.19
CA LEU A 67 -12.71 -1.78 1.12
C LEU A 67 -12.12 -2.73 0.08
N ALA A 68 -11.71 -3.91 0.53
CA ALA A 68 -11.16 -4.96 -0.31
C ALA A 68 -12.16 -6.12 -0.42
N ASP A 69 -12.38 -6.59 -1.64
CA ASP A 69 -13.14 -7.81 -1.91
C ASP A 69 -12.25 -9.01 -1.57
N TRP A 70 -12.57 -9.70 -0.47
CA TRP A 70 -11.85 -10.87 0.01
C TRP A 70 -12.59 -12.16 -0.37
N LEU A 71 -11.98 -12.96 -1.24
CA LEU A 71 -12.55 -14.24 -1.66
C LEU A 71 -12.28 -15.30 -0.58
N ARG A 72 -13.33 -15.82 0.08
CA ARG A 72 -13.24 -16.97 0.98
C ARG A 72 -14.16 -18.07 0.46
N ALA A 73 -13.55 -19.15 -0.04
CA ALA A 73 -14.24 -20.30 -0.63
C ALA A 73 -15.26 -19.90 -1.72
N ASP A 74 -16.54 -19.88 -1.37
CA ASP A 74 -17.67 -19.60 -2.25
C ASP A 74 -18.25 -18.17 -2.09
N ARG A 75 -17.65 -17.33 -1.25
CA ARG A 75 -18.20 -16.00 -0.91
C ARG A 75 -17.14 -14.90 -1.08
N ILE A 76 -17.62 -13.72 -1.48
CA ILE A 76 -16.85 -12.48 -1.47
C ILE A 76 -17.28 -11.71 -0.22
N LEU A 77 -16.31 -11.37 0.62
CA LEU A 77 -16.51 -10.54 1.81
C LEU A 77 -15.86 -9.18 1.58
N ASN A 78 -16.56 -8.10 1.94
CA ASN A 78 -15.97 -6.76 1.90
C ASN A 78 -15.21 -6.55 3.22
N VAL A 79 -13.89 -6.65 3.17
CA VAL A 79 -13.03 -6.52 4.34
C VAL A 79 -12.42 -5.10 4.34
N PRO A 80 -12.59 -4.32 5.43
CA PRO A 80 -11.91 -3.05 5.57
C PRO A 80 -10.42 -3.29 5.84
N VAL A 81 -9.57 -2.62 5.06
CA VAL A 81 -8.12 -2.54 5.25
C VAL A 81 -7.80 -1.09 5.63
N LEU A 82 -7.16 -0.89 6.77
CA LEU A 82 -6.73 0.43 7.20
C LEU A 82 -5.36 0.75 6.61
N HIS A 83 -5.27 1.86 5.88
CA HIS A 83 -4.03 2.40 5.36
C HIS A 83 -3.67 3.67 6.12
N ALA A 84 -2.67 3.58 6.99
CA ALA A 84 -2.17 4.69 7.79
C ALA A 84 -0.92 5.29 7.15
N VAL A 85 -0.92 6.60 6.94
CA VAL A 85 0.20 7.34 6.35
C VAL A 85 0.62 8.44 7.31
N THR A 86 1.90 8.44 7.70
CA THR A 86 2.51 9.46 8.55
C THR A 86 3.53 10.25 7.74
N VAL A 87 3.41 11.57 7.79
CA VAL A 87 4.29 12.51 7.09
C VAL A 87 4.92 13.51 8.04
N GLU A 88 6.13 13.96 7.71
CA GLU A 88 6.71 15.16 8.31
C GLU A 88 6.10 16.39 7.63
N ARG A 89 5.56 17.30 8.45
CA ARG A 89 4.65 18.37 8.03
C ARG A 89 5.31 19.38 7.08
N ASP A 90 6.55 19.76 7.33
CA ASP A 90 7.18 20.86 6.61
C ASP A 90 7.76 20.42 5.26
N SER A 91 8.38 19.24 5.20
CA SER A 91 8.98 18.70 3.97
C SER A 91 8.01 17.84 3.16
N GLY A 92 6.88 17.42 3.74
CA GLY A 92 5.95 16.47 3.14
C GLY A 92 6.55 15.06 2.97
N TYR A 93 7.64 14.76 3.67
CA TYR A 93 8.29 13.46 3.59
C TYR A 93 7.43 12.40 4.28
N VAL A 94 7.18 11.28 3.58
CA VAL A 94 6.42 10.15 4.13
C VAL A 94 7.33 9.30 5.01
N VAL A 95 7.08 9.33 6.32
CA VAL A 95 7.84 8.58 7.32
C VAL A 95 7.38 7.11 7.38
N ALA A 96 6.08 6.89 7.25
CA ALA A 96 5.48 5.56 7.22
C ALA A 96 4.22 5.57 6.35
N ALA A 97 4.01 4.50 5.58
CA ALA A 97 2.77 4.22 4.88
C ALA A 97 2.53 2.71 4.98
N THR A 98 1.60 2.30 5.82
CA THR A 98 1.40 0.90 6.22
C THR A 98 -0.06 0.51 6.18
N THR A 99 -0.32 -0.72 5.76
CA THR A 99 -1.62 -1.37 5.93
C THR A 99 -1.65 -2.17 7.22
N ASP A 100 -2.83 -2.40 7.78
CA ASP A 100 -3.08 -3.36 8.86
C ASP A 100 -3.10 -4.83 8.40
N TYR A 101 -2.82 -5.07 7.12
CA TYR A 101 -2.66 -6.40 6.53
C TYR A 101 -1.22 -6.91 6.68
N ASP A 102 -1.06 -8.12 7.21
CA ASP A 102 0.20 -8.86 7.27
C ASP A 102 0.16 -10.08 6.32
N PRO A 103 0.95 -10.10 5.23
CA PRO A 103 1.01 -11.24 4.32
C PRO A 103 1.77 -12.45 4.88
N ALA A 104 2.55 -12.29 5.97
CA ALA A 104 3.30 -13.38 6.58
C ALA A 104 2.49 -14.13 7.66
N ALA A 105 1.34 -13.58 8.07
CA ALA A 105 0.46 -14.21 9.03
C ALA A 105 -0.18 -15.50 8.48
N ASP A 106 -0.11 -16.59 9.24
CA ASP A 106 -0.82 -17.84 8.90
C ASP A 106 -2.28 -17.75 9.40
N PRO A 107 -3.27 -17.73 8.48
CA PRO A 107 -4.68 -17.67 8.88
C PRO A 107 -5.12 -18.84 9.76
N TRP A 108 -4.53 -20.03 9.59
CA TRP A 108 -4.91 -21.23 10.34
C TRP A 108 -4.40 -21.20 11.78
N GLU A 109 -3.21 -20.64 11.98
CA GLU A 109 -2.63 -20.45 13.31
C GLU A 109 -3.50 -19.46 14.12
N ILE A 110 -3.85 -18.33 13.51
CA ILE A 110 -4.67 -17.28 14.15
C ILE A 110 -6.09 -17.79 14.46
N GLU A 111 -6.74 -18.52 13.54
CA GLU A 111 -8.09 -19.08 13.77
C GLU A 111 -8.07 -20.14 14.89
N GLY A 112 -6.98 -20.89 15.02
CA GLY A 112 -6.72 -21.81 16.13
C GLY A 112 -6.59 -21.10 17.48
N GLU A 113 -5.83 -20.01 17.57
CA GLU A 113 -5.67 -19.24 18.81
C GLU A 113 -6.97 -18.55 19.25
N MET A 114 -7.71 -17.97 18.30
CA MET A 114 -8.98 -17.28 18.58
C MET A 114 -10.08 -18.22 19.07
N SER A 115 -10.07 -19.49 18.65
CA SER A 115 -11.07 -20.48 19.09
C SER A 115 -10.81 -21.03 20.50
N ILE A 116 -9.57 -20.93 21.00
CA ILE A 116 -9.19 -21.34 22.36
C ILE A 116 -9.54 -20.23 23.39
N GLY A 117 -9.40 -18.95 23.02
CA GLY A 117 -9.65 -17.81 23.90
C GLY A 117 -11.13 -17.51 24.21
N ILE A 118 -12.08 -18.08 23.48
CA ILE A 118 -13.53 -17.87 23.69
C ILE A 118 -14.12 -18.87 24.72
N GLN A 119 -13.34 -19.86 25.17
CA GLN A 119 -13.79 -20.86 26.15
C GLN A 119 -13.29 -20.61 27.60
N SER A 120 -12.69 -19.44 27.89
CA SER A 120 -12.20 -19.08 29.24
C SER A 120 -12.99 -17.93 29.88
#